data_AF-G0V0F8-F1
#
_entry.id   AF-G0V0F8-F1
#
_cell.length_a   1.000
_cell.length_b   1.000
_cell.length_c   1.000
_cell.angle_alpha   90.00
_cell.angle_beta   90.00
_cell.angle_gamma   90.00
#
_symmetry.space_group_name_H-M   'P 1'
#
loop_
_entity.id
_entity.type
_entity.pdbx_description
1 polymer ?
#
loop_
_entity_poly.entity_id
_entity_poly.type
_entity_poly.pdbx_seq_one_letter_code
_entity_poly.pdbx_strand_id
1 'polypeptide(L)'
;MSELLRSAQAPSKEGVSMKAGVTTADNFEAMRHAALSMFKQRTKDLTMVSALTAETEQVEKQNAQVQSTIQKLHEQKSSLEAQIESEERRVKEWEAQLREVHGMLAQMKEDQSVFSGIQRSSERTVATVQQFVVQYTGEGGEFAQLLVRAQNVTRGRTPSEWRNAANDVRRREAVLLEHIKQMEKQHVIAKGFMELMTQWSSGVWKQCPECESALHICEQLLLYDAEHDIKMQIASHLSWDAAATNAMDISMETTDTLIEAAVHELDLIAGFVTSMEGECESKGLCCSIIPHDRVAAERERWLSVAQSRKLLQSEVNEAEEEKRVSGERLAESGLLSERVTTLNSQMTDKDVSIQSGQTNLQRMTETYESLLSSWKKAAQVASTHEKNIAAREVELCSAKSNSHNLETELDMKFAVTTTRWMALESQSQQLYTAFTSEARRAVDTKSRLKASLQMQKLEEAQVVAVRDACVKDEVDLRQLCETLYQDLQLQLNGTQLDEEKEVEWRETASVEGKGTMEDAAVQDLLNELLDFSHSDLLATGDRKCGEALASTGIEWELLGQIAHCAAAMENFVNEAEEEHHKWKQRVEEEISSAIADKLAE
;
A
#
# COMPACT_ATOMS: atom_id res chain seq x y z
N MET A 1 -7.97 -2.71 27.40
CA MET A 1 -8.57 -4.04 27.24
C MET A 1 -9.93 -4.04 27.93
N SER A 2 -11.00 -4.62 27.39
CA SER A 2 -11.36 -4.84 25.97
C SER A 2 -12.88 -5.03 25.93
N GLU A 3 -13.52 -4.66 24.82
CA GLU A 3 -14.91 -5.04 24.55
C GLU A 3 -14.99 -6.57 24.36
N LEU A 4 -16.13 -7.19 24.72
CA LEU A 4 -16.87 -8.22 23.96
C LEU A 4 -17.80 -9.05 24.86
N LEU A 5 -19.12 -8.79 24.77
CA LEU A 5 -20.06 -9.68 24.06
C LEU A 5 -21.51 -9.23 24.24
N ARG A 6 -22.09 -8.71 23.16
CA ARG A 6 -23.51 -8.38 23.03
C ARG A 6 -24.07 -9.12 21.81
N SER A 7 -24.52 -10.37 21.99
CA SER A 7 -25.18 -11.11 20.90
C SER A 7 -26.03 -12.26 21.41
N ALA A 8 -27.34 -12.16 21.21
CA ALA A 8 -28.28 -13.24 20.88
C ALA A 8 -29.66 -12.59 20.62
N GLN A 9 -30.27 -12.86 19.46
CA GLN A 9 -31.54 -12.23 19.05
C GLN A 9 -32.34 -13.19 18.17
N ALA A 10 -33.68 -13.15 18.30
CA ALA A 10 -34.65 -13.88 17.47
C ALA A 10 -34.64 -15.43 17.62
N PRO A 11 -35.65 -16.17 17.12
CA PRO A 11 -36.85 -15.72 16.40
C PRO A 11 -38.19 -16.08 17.08
N SER A 12 -39.27 -15.59 16.46
CA SER A 12 -40.66 -15.96 16.74
C SER A 12 -41.08 -17.27 16.04
N LYS A 13 -42.20 -17.86 16.49
CA LYS A 13 -43.17 -18.54 15.61
C LYS A 13 -44.53 -18.68 16.27
N GLU A 14 -45.58 -18.52 15.48
CA GLU A 14 -46.98 -18.77 15.85
C GLU A 14 -47.34 -20.26 15.68
N GLY A 15 -48.38 -20.75 16.36
CA GLY A 15 -48.66 -22.20 16.40
C GLY A 15 -50.00 -22.63 16.99
N VAL A 16 -51.11 -22.20 16.37
CA VAL A 16 -52.44 -22.86 16.36
C VAL A 16 -53.03 -23.42 17.69
N SER A 17 -54.03 -22.69 18.18
CA SER A 17 -55.24 -23.19 18.89
C SER A 17 -55.38 -24.70 19.16
N MET A 18 -55.41 -25.09 20.44
CA MET A 18 -56.23 -26.21 20.93
C MET A 18 -57.25 -25.74 21.96
N LYS A 19 -58.52 -25.65 21.55
CA LYS A 19 -59.65 -25.31 22.42
C LYS A 19 -60.23 -26.61 23.01
N ALA A 20 -59.59 -27.15 24.04
CA ALA A 20 -60.00 -28.40 24.68
C ALA A 20 -59.86 -28.36 26.21
N GLY A 21 -60.86 -27.83 26.90
CA GLY A 21 -61.20 -28.24 28.26
C GLY A 21 -60.19 -28.00 29.40
N VAL A 22 -59.10 -27.24 29.22
CA VAL A 22 -58.28 -26.76 30.34
C VAL A 22 -59.17 -25.89 31.22
N THR A 23 -59.61 -26.44 32.35
CA THR A 23 -60.48 -25.73 33.29
C THR A 23 -59.69 -24.61 33.97
N THR A 24 -60.37 -23.68 34.62
CA THR A 24 -59.68 -22.69 35.47
C THR A 24 -58.86 -23.38 36.55
N ALA A 25 -59.31 -24.53 37.07
CA ALA A 25 -58.57 -25.33 38.03
C ALA A 25 -57.23 -25.85 37.46
N ASP A 26 -57.18 -26.35 36.23
CA ASP A 26 -55.92 -26.84 35.62
C ASP A 26 -54.88 -25.73 35.46
N ASN A 27 -55.32 -24.53 35.07
CA ASN A 27 -54.44 -23.34 35.03
C ASN A 27 -54.01 -22.90 36.43
N PHE A 28 -54.88 -22.99 37.44
CA PHE A 28 -54.50 -22.76 38.84
C PHE A 28 -53.53 -23.82 39.36
N GLU A 29 -53.67 -25.09 38.98
CA GLU A 29 -52.76 -26.17 39.37
C GLU A 29 -51.40 -26.00 38.70
N ALA A 30 -51.35 -25.62 37.42
CA ALA A 30 -50.11 -25.26 36.72
C ALA A 30 -49.42 -24.04 37.34
N MET A 31 -50.17 -22.97 37.64
CA MET A 31 -49.63 -21.80 38.36
C MET A 31 -49.18 -22.14 39.78
N ARG A 32 -49.89 -23.03 40.48
CA ARG A 32 -49.51 -23.53 41.81
C ARG A 32 -48.23 -24.35 41.75
N HIS A 33 -48.08 -25.24 40.77
CA HIS A 33 -46.85 -25.99 40.54
C HIS A 33 -45.68 -25.08 40.16
N ALA A 34 -45.90 -24.07 39.29
CA ALA A 34 -44.89 -23.07 38.96
C ALA A 34 -44.47 -22.25 40.19
N ALA A 35 -45.43 -21.74 40.96
CA ALA A 35 -45.17 -21.00 42.19
C ALA A 35 -44.46 -21.85 43.25
N LEU A 36 -44.84 -23.12 43.43
CA LEU A 36 -44.14 -24.07 44.31
C LEU A 36 -42.73 -24.40 43.81
N SER A 37 -42.51 -24.46 42.49
CA SER A 37 -41.19 -24.68 41.90
C SER A 37 -40.28 -23.47 42.11
N MET A 38 -40.78 -22.26 41.81
CA MET A 38 -40.09 -21.00 42.09
C MET A 38 -39.84 -20.80 43.59
N PHE A 39 -40.77 -21.19 44.45
CA PHE A 39 -40.57 -21.15 45.91
C PHE A 39 -39.46 -22.11 46.33
N LYS A 40 -39.51 -23.39 45.91
CA LYS A 40 -38.44 -24.38 46.18
C LYS A 40 -37.07 -23.91 45.69
N GLN A 41 -37.00 -23.37 44.48
CA GLN A 41 -35.77 -22.85 43.90
C GLN A 41 -35.27 -21.63 44.69
N ARG A 42 -36.14 -20.67 45.02
CA ARG A 42 -35.79 -19.51 45.84
C ARG A 42 -35.39 -19.89 47.27
N THR A 43 -35.97 -20.95 47.85
CA THR A 43 -35.52 -21.52 49.13
C THR A 43 -34.12 -22.12 48.99
N LYS A 44 -33.86 -22.93 47.95
CA LYS A 44 -32.53 -23.49 47.67
C LYS A 44 -31.49 -22.39 47.49
N ASP A 45 -31.80 -21.35 46.71
CA ASP A 45 -30.91 -20.23 46.46
C ASP A 45 -30.66 -19.41 47.72
N LEU A 46 -31.68 -19.18 48.55
CA LEU A 46 -31.52 -18.54 49.86
C LEU A 46 -30.66 -19.38 50.81
N THR A 47 -30.82 -20.70 50.84
CA THR A 47 -29.95 -21.61 51.61
C THR A 47 -28.52 -21.59 51.10
N MET A 48 -28.31 -21.61 49.78
CA MET A 48 -27.00 -21.51 49.15
C MET A 48 -26.32 -20.17 49.46
N VAL A 49 -27.05 -19.05 49.37
CA VAL A 49 -26.56 -17.73 49.79
C VAL A 49 -26.20 -17.73 51.28
N SER A 50 -27.03 -18.33 52.16
CA SER A 50 -26.72 -18.41 53.60
C SER A 50 -25.46 -19.24 53.91
N ALA A 51 -25.20 -20.28 53.11
CA ALA A 51 -23.97 -21.07 53.22
C ALA A 51 -22.75 -20.28 52.74
N LEU A 52 -22.86 -19.59 51.60
CA LEU A 52 -21.80 -18.74 51.05
C LEU A 52 -21.48 -17.53 51.96
N THR A 53 -22.48 -16.94 52.63
CA THR A 53 -22.22 -15.90 53.65
C THR A 53 -21.52 -16.48 54.88
N ALA A 54 -21.89 -17.68 55.34
CA ALA A 54 -21.23 -18.33 56.47
C ALA A 54 -19.77 -18.75 56.13
N GLU A 55 -19.52 -19.17 54.88
CA GLU A 55 -18.17 -19.45 54.37
C GLU A 55 -17.34 -18.15 54.23
N THR A 56 -17.95 -17.06 53.74
CA THR A 56 -17.31 -15.75 53.65
C THR A 56 -16.91 -15.24 55.04
N GLU A 57 -17.83 -15.28 56.02
CA GLU A 57 -17.55 -14.96 57.42
C GLU A 57 -16.41 -15.82 58.00
N GLN A 58 -16.34 -17.10 57.64
CA GLN A 58 -15.29 -18.01 58.11
C GLN A 58 -13.92 -17.66 57.51
N VAL A 59 -13.87 -17.29 56.22
CA VAL A 59 -12.66 -16.80 55.55
C VAL A 59 -12.23 -15.45 56.13
N GLU A 60 -13.15 -14.54 56.44
CA GLU A 60 -12.85 -13.28 57.13
C GLU A 60 -12.25 -13.49 58.53
N LYS A 61 -12.84 -14.41 59.32
CA LYS A 61 -12.30 -14.80 60.65
C LYS A 61 -10.89 -15.40 60.53
N GLN A 62 -10.65 -16.27 59.54
CA GLN A 62 -9.33 -16.83 59.27
C GLN A 62 -8.32 -15.75 58.82
N ASN A 63 -8.72 -14.81 57.96
CA ASN A 63 -7.88 -13.71 57.49
C ASN A 63 -7.49 -12.78 58.66
N ALA A 64 -8.44 -12.41 59.52
CA ALA A 64 -8.15 -11.65 60.74
C ALA A 64 -7.19 -12.39 61.70
N GLN A 65 -7.34 -13.72 61.85
CA GLN A 65 -6.41 -14.54 62.63
C GLN A 65 -5.00 -14.59 62.01
N VAL A 66 -4.89 -14.69 60.69
CA VAL A 66 -3.61 -14.65 59.96
C VAL A 66 -2.95 -13.28 60.11
N GLN A 67 -3.70 -12.18 59.96
CA GLN A 67 -3.19 -10.82 60.16
C GLN A 67 -2.68 -10.60 61.59
N SER A 68 -3.42 -11.04 62.62
CA SER A 68 -2.97 -10.98 64.02
C SER A 68 -1.70 -11.82 64.26
N THR A 69 -1.57 -12.97 63.59
CA THR A 69 -0.36 -13.82 63.67
C THR A 69 0.83 -13.15 62.98
N ILE A 70 0.65 -12.56 61.79
CA ILE A 70 1.68 -11.81 61.07
C ILE A 70 2.17 -10.61 61.89
N GLN A 71 1.27 -9.86 62.53
CA GLN A 71 1.64 -8.75 63.39
C GLN A 71 2.50 -9.21 64.57
N LYS A 72 2.08 -10.28 65.28
CA LYS A 72 2.87 -10.85 66.40
C LYS A 72 4.25 -11.35 65.96
N LEU A 73 4.35 -11.96 64.78
CA LEU A 73 5.64 -12.38 64.21
C LEU A 73 6.52 -11.17 63.85
N HIS A 74 5.93 -10.06 63.39
CA HIS A 74 6.66 -8.81 63.12
C HIS A 74 7.16 -8.13 64.41
N GLU A 75 6.34 -8.10 65.46
CA GLU A 75 6.70 -7.61 66.80
C GLU A 75 7.78 -8.49 67.46
N GLN A 76 7.72 -9.81 67.30
CA GLN A 76 8.77 -10.73 67.73
C GLN A 76 10.06 -10.54 66.93
N LYS A 77 9.96 -10.35 65.60
CA LYS A 77 11.12 -10.10 64.74
C LYS A 77 11.85 -8.83 65.13
N SER A 78 11.16 -7.70 65.30
CA SER A 78 11.80 -6.44 65.70
C SER A 78 12.39 -6.50 67.11
N SER A 79 11.75 -7.22 68.04
CA SER A 79 12.33 -7.48 69.37
C SER A 79 13.61 -8.34 69.31
N LEU A 80 13.70 -9.31 68.39
CA LEU A 80 14.89 -10.14 68.20
C LEU A 80 16.01 -9.36 67.49
N GLU A 81 15.68 -8.54 66.51
CA GLU A 81 16.65 -7.66 65.83
C GLU A 81 17.28 -6.66 66.82
N ALA A 82 16.48 -6.03 67.67
CA ALA A 82 16.99 -5.16 68.73
C ALA A 82 17.88 -5.91 69.74
N GLN A 83 17.57 -7.17 70.08
CA GLN A 83 18.43 -8.01 70.92
C GLN A 83 19.75 -8.35 70.23
N ILE A 84 19.72 -8.76 68.96
CA ILE A 84 20.92 -9.05 68.17
C ILE A 84 21.83 -7.82 68.09
N GLU A 85 21.31 -6.63 67.78
CA GLU A 85 22.14 -5.42 67.78
C GLU A 85 22.72 -5.08 69.16
N SER A 86 22.00 -5.38 70.25
CA SER A 86 22.51 -5.15 71.62
C SER A 86 23.66 -6.10 71.96
N GLU A 87 23.53 -7.36 71.58
CA GLU A 87 24.57 -8.38 71.77
C GLU A 87 25.78 -8.12 70.86
N GLU A 88 25.58 -7.69 69.62
CA GLU A 88 26.68 -7.26 68.75
C GLU A 88 27.49 -6.11 69.33
N ARG A 89 26.83 -5.10 69.91
CA ARG A 89 27.51 -3.99 70.60
C ARG A 89 28.31 -4.51 71.80
N ARG A 90 27.71 -5.40 72.61
CA ARG A 90 28.33 -6.01 73.78
C ARG A 90 29.55 -6.89 73.42
N VAL A 91 29.48 -7.63 72.31
CA VAL A 91 30.61 -8.42 71.77
C VAL A 91 31.72 -7.49 71.27
N LYS A 92 31.40 -6.44 70.51
CA LYS A 92 32.40 -5.47 70.00
C LYS A 92 33.13 -4.75 71.13
N GLU A 93 32.46 -4.49 72.25
CA GLU A 93 33.08 -3.97 73.49
C GLU A 93 34.00 -5.00 74.16
N TRP A 94 33.55 -6.25 74.34
CA TRP A 94 34.38 -7.33 74.90
C TRP A 94 35.60 -7.65 74.02
N GLU A 95 35.48 -7.59 72.69
CA GLU A 95 36.62 -7.71 71.77
C GLU A 95 37.62 -6.54 71.91
N ALA A 96 37.13 -5.33 72.22
CA ALA A 96 38.01 -4.17 72.46
C ALA A 96 38.79 -4.35 73.77
N GLN A 97 38.11 -4.73 74.85
CA GLN A 97 38.73 -5.05 76.14
C GLN A 97 39.73 -6.22 76.01
N LEU A 98 39.41 -7.26 75.25
CA LEU A 98 40.32 -8.38 75.01
C LEU A 98 41.55 -7.97 74.19
N ARG A 99 41.39 -7.11 73.18
CA ARG A 99 42.51 -6.54 72.41
C ARG A 99 43.43 -5.67 73.28
N GLU A 100 42.87 -4.87 74.19
CA GLU A 100 43.63 -4.09 75.16
C GLU A 100 44.41 -4.99 76.13
N VAL A 101 43.77 -6.02 76.71
CA VAL A 101 44.43 -7.00 77.59
C VAL A 101 45.53 -7.78 76.85
N HIS A 102 45.31 -8.18 75.60
CA HIS A 102 46.36 -8.80 74.78
C HIS A 102 47.54 -7.83 74.51
N GLY A 103 47.27 -6.54 74.31
CA GLY A 103 48.31 -5.51 74.21
C GLY A 103 49.14 -5.38 75.48
N MET A 104 48.48 -5.31 76.65
CA MET A 104 49.16 -5.26 77.95
C MET A 104 49.99 -6.53 78.22
N LEU A 105 49.47 -7.71 77.88
CA LEU A 105 50.21 -8.97 78.02
C LEU A 105 51.41 -9.08 77.06
N ALA A 106 51.31 -8.52 75.84
CA ALA A 106 52.43 -8.42 74.92
C ALA A 106 53.53 -7.49 75.48
N GLN A 107 53.15 -6.31 75.99
CA GLN A 107 54.08 -5.38 76.63
C GLN A 107 54.77 -6.01 77.84
N MET A 108 54.01 -6.63 78.76
CA MET A 108 54.58 -7.30 79.93
C MET A 108 55.58 -8.42 79.55
N LYS A 109 55.36 -9.11 78.42
CA LYS A 109 56.28 -10.13 77.91
C LYS A 109 57.55 -9.51 77.32
N GLU A 110 57.44 -8.37 76.62
CA GLU A 110 58.59 -7.60 76.16
C GLU A 110 59.40 -7.07 77.34
N ASP A 111 58.74 -6.42 78.32
CA ASP A 111 59.34 -5.93 79.57
C ASP A 111 60.06 -7.07 80.31
N GLN A 112 59.43 -8.23 80.47
CA GLN A 112 60.06 -9.41 81.08
C GLN A 112 61.31 -9.86 80.31
N SER A 113 61.28 -9.80 78.97
CA SER A 113 62.45 -10.12 78.15
C SER A 113 63.58 -9.11 78.37
N VAL A 114 63.27 -7.81 78.47
CA VAL A 114 64.21 -6.73 78.78
C VAL A 114 64.80 -6.89 80.18
N PHE A 115 63.98 -7.15 81.21
CA PHE A 115 64.47 -7.46 82.56
C PHE A 115 65.39 -8.69 82.57
N SER A 116 65.07 -9.75 81.83
CA SER A 116 65.97 -10.91 81.70
C SER A 116 67.31 -10.56 81.01
N GLY A 117 67.30 -9.58 80.09
CA GLY A 117 68.49 -9.06 79.41
C GLY A 117 69.34 -8.22 80.35
N ILE A 118 68.72 -7.32 81.11
CA ILE A 118 69.35 -6.49 82.15
C ILE A 118 69.96 -7.39 83.23
N GLN A 119 69.27 -8.44 83.70
CA GLN A 119 69.82 -9.40 84.65
C GLN A 119 71.07 -10.09 84.09
N ARG A 120 70.98 -10.73 82.90
CA ARG A 120 72.11 -11.41 82.23
C ARG A 120 73.25 -10.47 81.81
N SER A 121 73.00 -9.16 81.77
CA SER A 121 74.00 -8.12 81.56
C SER A 121 74.68 -7.79 82.89
N SER A 122 73.90 -7.52 83.94
CA SER A 122 74.38 -7.26 85.30
C SER A 122 75.23 -8.41 85.86
N GLU A 123 74.79 -9.65 85.71
CA GLU A 123 75.54 -10.86 86.09
C GLU A 123 76.90 -10.94 85.37
N ARG A 124 76.93 -10.59 84.06
CA ARG A 124 78.18 -10.50 83.29
C ARG A 124 79.04 -9.35 83.76
N THR A 125 78.50 -8.17 84.03
CA THR A 125 79.24 -7.01 84.54
C THR A 125 79.86 -7.34 85.90
N VAL A 126 79.12 -7.99 86.80
CA VAL A 126 79.65 -8.46 88.10
C VAL A 126 80.78 -9.47 87.90
N ALA A 127 80.62 -10.45 87.01
CA ALA A 127 81.68 -11.43 86.71
C ALA A 127 82.93 -10.76 86.10
N THR A 128 82.76 -9.85 85.13
CA THR A 128 83.87 -9.10 84.51
C THR A 128 84.57 -8.19 85.53
N VAL A 129 83.84 -7.51 86.42
CA VAL A 129 84.43 -6.69 87.49
C VAL A 129 85.18 -7.54 88.50
N GLN A 130 84.64 -8.71 88.90
CA GLN A 130 85.35 -9.67 89.76
C GLN A 130 86.63 -10.19 89.08
N GLN A 131 86.56 -10.57 87.80
CA GLN A 131 87.71 -11.01 87.02
C GLN A 131 88.77 -9.89 86.89
N PHE A 132 88.35 -8.66 86.59
CA PHE A 132 89.24 -7.49 86.51
C PHE A 132 89.96 -7.24 87.83
N VAL A 133 89.23 -7.25 88.96
CA VAL A 133 89.83 -7.09 90.29
C VAL A 133 90.87 -8.19 90.55
N VAL A 134 90.53 -9.46 90.29
CA VAL A 134 91.49 -10.58 90.46
C VAL A 134 92.72 -10.44 89.54
N GLN A 135 92.53 -10.03 88.28
CA GLN A 135 93.61 -9.82 87.31
C GLN A 135 94.51 -8.62 87.65
N TYR A 136 94.00 -7.59 88.32
CA TYR A 136 94.78 -6.40 88.68
C TYR A 136 95.37 -6.43 90.10
N THR A 137 94.69 -7.03 91.08
CA THR A 137 95.14 -7.04 92.48
C THR A 137 95.75 -8.36 92.96
N GLY A 138 95.71 -9.42 92.14
CA GLY A 138 96.39 -10.68 92.44
C GLY A 138 97.92 -10.56 92.41
N GLU A 139 98.63 -11.40 93.15
CA GLU A 139 100.10 -11.32 93.31
C GLU A 139 100.91 -11.53 92.01
N GLY A 140 100.30 -12.14 90.99
CA GLY A 140 100.83 -12.24 89.62
C GLY A 140 100.15 -11.32 88.59
N GLY A 141 99.28 -10.40 89.05
CA GLY A 141 98.41 -9.57 88.23
C GLY A 141 99.13 -8.50 87.42
N GLU A 142 98.42 -7.87 86.48
CA GLU A 142 99.02 -6.94 85.52
C GLU A 142 99.70 -5.75 86.22
N PHE A 143 99.07 -5.15 87.23
CA PHE A 143 99.65 -4.04 88.00
C PHE A 143 100.93 -4.45 88.75
N ALA A 144 100.97 -5.65 89.33
CA ALA A 144 102.16 -6.20 89.99
C ALA A 144 103.30 -6.44 88.97
N GLN A 145 102.98 -7.02 87.80
CA GLN A 145 103.95 -7.19 86.71
C GLN A 145 104.43 -5.84 86.15
N LEU A 146 103.57 -4.84 86.05
CA LEU A 146 103.89 -3.51 85.52
C LEU A 146 104.79 -2.75 86.51
N LEU A 147 104.54 -2.88 87.83
CA LEU A 147 105.47 -2.41 88.87
C LEU A 147 106.84 -3.08 88.75
N VAL A 148 106.91 -4.41 88.58
CA VAL A 148 108.18 -5.14 88.42
C VAL A 148 108.89 -4.76 87.12
N ARG A 149 108.17 -4.59 86.00
CA ARG A 149 108.73 -4.09 84.73
C ARG A 149 109.25 -2.66 84.89
N ALA A 150 108.48 -1.76 85.50
CA ALA A 150 108.91 -0.38 85.77
C ALA A 150 110.16 -0.35 86.67
N GLN A 151 110.21 -1.17 87.72
CA GLN A 151 111.37 -1.29 88.60
C GLN A 151 112.61 -1.83 87.86
N ASN A 152 112.43 -2.74 86.90
CA ASN A 152 113.52 -3.24 86.05
C ASN A 152 113.98 -2.21 85.00
N VAL A 153 113.06 -1.46 84.38
CA VAL A 153 113.35 -0.44 83.35
C VAL A 153 113.95 0.83 83.95
N THR A 154 113.56 1.22 85.17
CA THR A 154 114.15 2.38 85.88
C THR A 154 115.50 2.06 86.54
N ARG A 155 115.94 0.80 86.54
CA ARG A 155 117.11 0.32 87.28
C ARG A 155 118.43 0.91 86.76
N GLY A 156 118.90 1.98 87.42
CA GLY A 156 120.19 2.63 87.15
C GLY A 156 120.10 4.02 86.50
N ARG A 157 118.89 4.50 86.14
CA ARG A 157 118.65 5.88 85.69
C ARG A 157 118.19 6.76 86.85
N THR A 158 118.62 8.02 86.92
CA THR A 158 118.17 8.94 87.99
C THR A 158 116.74 9.46 87.73
N PRO A 159 115.98 9.85 88.77
CA PRO A 159 114.68 10.51 88.60
C PRO A 159 114.77 11.82 87.81
N SER A 160 115.94 12.45 87.73
CA SER A 160 116.25 13.61 86.91
C SER A 160 116.29 13.28 85.40
N GLU A 161 116.94 12.19 85.01
CA GLU A 161 116.97 11.75 83.60
C GLU A 161 115.56 11.43 83.10
N TRP A 162 114.78 10.66 83.88
CA TRP A 162 113.39 10.35 83.55
C TRP A 162 112.52 11.61 83.44
N ARG A 163 112.68 12.57 84.36
CA ARG A 163 111.96 13.86 84.28
C ARG A 163 112.34 14.65 83.04
N ASN A 164 113.62 14.65 82.66
CA ASN A 164 114.10 15.36 81.47
C ASN A 164 113.60 14.72 80.17
N ALA A 165 113.68 13.39 80.04
CA ALA A 165 113.12 12.66 78.90
C ALA A 165 111.61 12.86 78.78
N ALA A 166 110.87 12.72 79.89
CA ALA A 166 109.43 12.96 79.93
C ALA A 166 109.04 14.43 79.71
N ASN A 167 109.96 15.40 79.85
CA ASN A 167 109.75 16.80 79.49
C ASN A 167 110.02 17.04 77.99
N ASP A 168 111.03 16.40 77.39
CA ASP A 168 111.29 16.45 75.95
C ASP A 168 110.14 15.83 75.14
N VAL A 169 109.66 14.65 75.56
CA VAL A 169 108.47 13.99 74.98
C VAL A 169 107.26 14.94 74.99
N ARG A 170 106.86 15.46 76.15
CA ARG A 170 105.70 16.36 76.28
C ARG A 170 105.87 17.69 75.52
N ARG A 171 107.10 18.18 75.36
CA ARG A 171 107.38 19.37 74.54
C ARG A 171 107.16 19.09 73.05
N ARG A 172 107.56 17.92 72.55
CA ARG A 172 107.35 17.50 71.16
C ARG A 172 105.90 17.16 70.87
N GLU A 173 105.24 16.44 71.79
CA GLU A 173 103.81 16.16 71.80
C GLU A 173 102.97 17.44 71.64
N ALA A 174 103.26 18.49 72.42
CA ALA A 174 102.57 19.77 72.32
C ALA A 174 102.73 20.45 70.94
N VAL A 175 103.89 20.27 70.27
CA VAL A 175 104.14 20.78 68.91
C VAL A 175 103.42 19.95 67.85
N LEU A 176 103.34 18.62 68.01
CA LEU A 176 102.55 17.75 67.14
C LEU A 176 101.06 18.08 67.23
N LEU A 177 100.51 18.22 68.44
CA LEU A 177 99.10 18.54 68.67
C LEU A 177 98.70 19.90 68.08
N GLU A 178 99.61 20.87 68.05
CA GLU A 178 99.38 22.16 67.39
C GLU A 178 99.40 22.02 65.86
N HIS A 179 100.33 21.26 65.28
CA HIS A 179 100.34 20.98 63.85
C HIS A 179 99.14 20.13 63.39
N ILE A 180 98.68 19.18 64.19
CA ILE A 180 97.46 18.39 63.93
C ILE A 180 96.25 19.32 63.83
N LYS A 181 96.03 20.21 64.81
CA LYS A 181 94.95 21.21 64.77
C LYS A 181 95.03 22.15 63.56
N GLN A 182 96.24 22.47 63.11
CA GLN A 182 96.44 23.28 61.91
C GLN A 182 96.06 22.49 60.64
N MET A 183 96.42 21.21 60.55
CA MET A 183 96.03 20.32 59.45
C MET A 183 94.51 20.06 59.44
N GLU A 184 93.88 19.78 60.59
CA GLU A 184 92.42 19.66 60.74
C GLU A 184 91.70 20.94 60.27
N LYS A 185 92.24 22.12 60.58
CA LYS A 185 91.62 23.41 60.25
C LYS A 185 91.85 23.86 58.81
N GLN A 186 93.01 23.54 58.21
CA GLN A 186 93.44 24.07 56.90
C GLN A 186 93.47 23.01 55.79
N HIS A 187 93.35 21.73 56.11
CA HIS A 187 93.38 20.58 55.18
C HIS A 187 94.68 20.53 54.34
N VAL A 188 95.77 21.10 54.84
CA VAL A 188 97.09 21.19 54.17
C VAL A 188 98.20 20.95 55.19
N ILE A 189 99.19 20.14 54.83
CA ILE A 189 100.38 19.90 55.66
C ILE A 189 101.28 21.15 55.68
N ALA A 190 101.64 21.62 56.87
CA ALA A 190 102.46 22.81 57.02
C ALA A 190 103.86 22.64 56.39
N LYS A 191 104.29 23.62 55.58
CA LYS A 191 105.58 23.57 54.88
C LYS A 191 106.73 23.56 55.90
N GLY A 192 107.52 22.48 55.90
CA GLY A 192 108.57 22.21 56.89
C GLY A 192 108.19 21.17 57.96
N PHE A 193 106.93 20.73 58.05
CA PHE A 193 106.52 19.67 59.00
C PHE A 193 107.24 18.34 58.73
N MET A 194 107.37 17.95 57.45
CA MET A 194 108.13 16.76 57.04
C MET A 194 109.62 16.87 57.42
N GLU A 195 110.20 18.06 57.29
CA GLU A 195 111.59 18.33 57.66
C GLU A 195 111.78 18.26 59.19
N LEU A 196 110.83 18.80 59.97
CA LEU A 196 110.80 18.71 61.43
C LEU A 196 110.74 17.25 61.90
N MET A 197 109.84 16.44 61.32
CA MET A 197 109.71 15.02 61.63
C MET A 197 110.99 14.25 61.29
N THR A 198 111.62 14.55 60.14
CA THR A 198 112.89 13.93 59.72
C THR A 198 114.06 14.34 60.62
N GLN A 199 114.10 15.57 61.12
CA GLN A 199 115.07 16.00 62.14
C GLN A 199 114.85 15.31 63.48
N TRP A 200 113.61 14.98 63.84
CA TRP A 200 113.31 14.26 65.08
C TRP A 200 113.63 12.76 64.98
N SER A 201 113.44 12.13 63.81
CA SER A 201 113.81 10.72 63.58
C SER A 201 115.31 10.51 63.43
N SER A 202 116.05 11.49 62.90
CA SER A 202 117.52 11.42 62.78
C SER A 202 118.28 11.85 64.06
N GLY A 203 117.59 12.39 65.06
CA GLY A 203 118.18 12.89 66.30
C GLY A 203 118.49 11.82 67.37
N VAL A 204 118.66 12.27 68.62
CA VAL A 204 119.06 11.46 69.80
C VAL A 204 118.19 10.21 70.00
N TRP A 205 116.93 10.23 69.57
CA TRP A 205 116.01 9.09 69.69
C TRP A 205 116.46 7.88 68.85
N LYS A 206 117.22 8.06 67.77
CA LYS A 206 117.83 6.96 66.99
C LYS A 206 119.02 6.28 67.72
N GLN A 207 119.39 6.80 68.90
CA GLN A 207 120.35 6.21 69.84
C GLN A 207 119.66 5.56 71.05
N CYS A 208 118.33 5.63 71.14
CA CYS A 208 117.53 4.99 72.18
C CYS A 208 116.82 3.75 71.59
N PRO A 209 117.24 2.51 71.92
CA PRO A 209 116.59 1.30 71.42
C PRO A 209 115.09 1.25 71.77
N GLU A 210 114.67 1.93 72.84
CA GLU A 210 113.26 2.05 73.23
C GLU A 210 112.39 2.82 72.20
N CYS A 211 113.00 3.60 71.31
CA CYS A 211 112.32 4.46 70.33
C CYS A 211 112.41 3.96 68.88
N GLU A 212 113.29 2.99 68.58
CA GLU A 212 113.66 2.59 67.21
C GLU A 212 112.45 2.18 66.36
N SER A 213 111.56 1.33 66.90
CA SER A 213 110.36 0.87 66.18
C SER A 213 109.37 2.00 65.87
N ALA A 214 109.21 2.98 66.78
CA ALA A 214 108.34 4.12 66.57
C ALA A 214 108.90 5.06 65.49
N LEU A 215 110.23 5.26 65.47
CA LEU A 215 110.88 6.04 64.41
C LEU A 215 110.77 5.35 63.04
N HIS A 216 110.87 4.02 62.98
CA HIS A 216 110.70 3.28 61.74
C HIS A 216 109.28 3.41 61.16
N ILE A 217 108.25 3.35 62.02
CA ILE A 217 106.85 3.57 61.60
C ILE A 217 106.65 5.01 61.09
N CYS A 218 107.23 6.01 61.76
CA CYS A 218 107.22 7.39 61.25
C CYS A 218 107.94 7.51 59.89
N GLU A 219 109.11 6.87 59.72
CA GLU A 219 109.85 6.88 58.45
C GLU A 219 109.08 6.19 57.31
N GLN A 220 108.29 5.14 57.60
CA GLN A 220 107.36 4.54 56.63
C GLN A 220 106.20 5.49 56.27
N LEU A 221 105.53 6.08 57.26
CA LEU A 221 104.40 7.00 57.04
C LEU A 221 104.78 8.27 56.26
N LEU A 222 106.01 8.76 56.43
CA LEU A 222 106.55 9.92 55.69
C LEU A 222 106.85 9.61 54.20
N LEU A 223 106.87 8.34 53.81
CA LEU A 223 107.18 7.87 52.45
C LEU A 223 105.99 7.22 51.73
N TYR A 224 104.81 7.16 52.36
CA TYR A 224 103.63 6.47 51.84
C TYR A 224 102.80 7.35 50.91
N ASP A 225 102.78 7.03 49.61
CA ASP A 225 101.91 7.68 48.62
C ASP A 225 100.52 7.04 48.61
N ALA A 226 99.67 7.51 49.53
CA ALA A 226 98.28 7.09 49.62
C ALA A 226 97.46 7.41 48.35
N GLU A 227 97.85 8.41 47.54
CA GLU A 227 97.11 8.75 46.31
C GLU A 227 97.40 7.73 45.20
N HIS A 228 98.62 7.20 45.12
CA HIS A 228 98.98 6.14 44.20
C HIS A 228 98.31 4.80 44.56
N ASP A 229 98.41 4.36 45.81
CA ASP A 229 97.84 3.07 46.24
C ASP A 229 96.31 3.03 46.11
N ILE A 230 95.60 4.11 46.51
CA ILE A 230 94.14 4.20 46.34
C ILE A 230 93.75 4.16 44.85
N LYS A 231 94.51 4.82 43.96
CA LYS A 231 94.25 4.75 42.51
C LYS A 231 94.47 3.34 41.96
N MET A 232 95.52 2.64 42.38
CA MET A 232 95.81 1.27 41.93
C MET A 232 94.76 0.27 42.43
N GLN A 233 94.26 0.43 43.67
CA GLN A 233 93.18 -0.39 44.21
C GLN A 233 91.85 -0.13 43.50
N ILE A 234 91.44 1.14 43.32
CA ILE A 234 90.21 1.49 42.59
C ILE A 234 90.29 1.01 41.13
N ALA A 235 91.44 1.15 40.47
CA ALA A 235 91.64 0.66 39.11
C ALA A 235 91.54 -0.87 38.99
N SER A 236 91.73 -1.63 40.08
CA SER A 236 91.51 -3.09 40.10
C SER A 236 90.04 -3.51 40.24
N HIS A 237 89.15 -2.56 40.58
CA HIS A 237 87.71 -2.77 40.74
C HIS A 237 86.88 -2.21 39.58
N LEU A 238 87.51 -1.47 38.66
CA LEU A 238 86.92 -0.97 37.42
C LEU A 238 87.25 -1.92 36.25
N SER A 239 86.22 -2.50 35.64
CA SER A 239 86.31 -3.39 34.48
C SER A 239 85.77 -2.76 33.18
N TRP A 240 85.05 -1.64 33.29
CA TRP A 240 84.37 -0.97 32.18
C TRP A 240 85.33 -0.20 31.27
N ASP A 241 85.93 -0.90 30.30
CA ASP A 241 86.64 -0.26 29.20
C ASP A 241 85.66 0.46 28.25
N ALA A 242 85.49 1.76 28.46
CA ALA A 242 84.67 2.63 27.63
C ALA A 242 85.10 2.67 26.14
N ALA A 243 86.32 2.23 25.80
CA ALA A 243 86.72 2.08 24.40
C ALA A 243 86.01 0.92 23.70
N ALA A 244 85.74 -0.19 24.42
CA ALA A 244 85.06 -1.36 23.86
C ALA A 244 83.59 -1.07 23.49
N THR A 245 82.88 -0.28 24.30
CA THR A 245 81.48 0.13 24.06
C THR A 245 81.29 0.95 22.78
N ASN A 246 82.32 1.64 22.28
CA ASN A 246 82.23 2.45 21.06
C ASN A 246 82.29 1.63 19.75
N ALA A 247 82.52 0.31 19.83
CA ALA A 247 82.70 -0.57 18.68
C ALA A 247 81.55 -1.57 18.45
N MET A 248 80.49 -1.50 19.24
CA MET A 248 79.38 -2.46 19.23
C MET A 248 78.14 -1.86 18.56
N ASP A 249 77.53 -2.58 17.61
CA ASP A 249 76.16 -2.27 17.16
C ASP A 249 75.20 -2.55 18.33
N ILE A 250 74.75 -1.49 19.00
CA ILE A 250 74.02 -1.59 20.26
C ILE A 250 72.58 -2.09 20.01
N SER A 251 72.39 -3.41 20.13
CA SER A 251 71.07 -4.02 20.23
C SER A 251 70.41 -3.66 21.56
N MET A 252 69.08 -3.81 21.65
CA MET A 252 68.34 -3.70 22.92
C MET A 252 68.97 -4.57 24.02
N GLU A 253 69.13 -5.87 23.79
CA GLU A 253 69.66 -6.79 24.82
C GLU A 253 71.05 -6.35 25.31
N THR A 254 71.94 -5.89 24.41
CA THR A 254 73.27 -5.40 24.81
C THR A 254 73.26 -4.11 25.63
N THR A 255 72.19 -3.29 25.56
CA THR A 255 72.10 -2.07 26.38
C THR A 255 71.63 -2.32 27.80
N ASP A 256 70.75 -3.30 28.03
CA ASP A 256 70.34 -3.63 29.40
C ASP A 256 71.52 -4.25 30.17
N THR A 257 72.31 -5.12 29.54
CA THR A 257 73.55 -5.66 30.13
C THR A 257 74.59 -4.58 30.44
N LEU A 258 74.63 -3.48 29.68
CA LEU A 258 75.53 -2.35 29.97
C LEU A 258 75.07 -1.52 31.17
N ILE A 259 73.76 -1.33 31.34
CA ILE A 259 73.20 -0.63 32.51
C ILE A 259 73.39 -1.47 33.78
N GLU A 260 73.16 -2.79 33.70
CA GLU A 260 73.41 -3.70 34.83
C GLU A 260 74.89 -3.75 35.22
N ALA A 261 75.81 -3.77 34.24
CA ALA A 261 77.25 -3.67 34.50
C ALA A 261 77.65 -2.34 35.17
N ALA A 262 77.15 -1.20 34.69
CA ALA A 262 77.44 0.11 35.27
C ALA A 262 76.93 0.25 36.70
N VAL A 263 75.74 -0.28 37.02
CA VAL A 263 75.22 -0.33 38.41
C VAL A 263 76.08 -1.25 39.28
N HIS A 264 76.48 -2.41 38.77
CA HIS A 264 77.34 -3.35 39.49
C HIS A 264 78.71 -2.75 39.84
N GLU A 265 79.33 -1.96 38.95
CA GLU A 265 80.59 -1.27 39.28
C GLU A 265 80.40 -0.17 40.34
N LEU A 266 79.29 0.57 40.30
CA LEU A 266 78.98 1.55 41.36
C LEU A 266 78.75 0.87 42.72
N ASP A 267 78.17 -0.33 42.73
CA ASP A 267 78.04 -1.16 43.94
C ASP A 267 79.40 -1.69 44.44
N LEU A 268 80.31 -2.10 43.55
CA LEU A 268 81.68 -2.47 43.92
C LEU A 268 82.45 -1.28 44.52
N ILE A 269 82.33 -0.09 43.94
CA ILE A 269 82.98 1.13 44.45
C ILE A 269 82.42 1.51 45.83
N ALA A 270 81.09 1.47 46.02
CA ALA A 270 80.46 1.73 47.31
C ALA A 270 80.91 0.72 48.38
N GLY A 271 80.98 -0.56 48.03
CA GLY A 271 81.49 -1.62 48.90
C GLY A 271 82.96 -1.42 49.29
N PHE A 272 83.81 -1.03 48.33
CA PHE A 272 85.22 -0.73 48.58
C PHE A 272 85.41 0.48 49.52
N VAL A 273 84.67 1.58 49.31
CA VAL A 273 84.71 2.76 50.20
C VAL A 273 84.29 2.37 51.62
N THR A 274 83.18 1.65 51.76
CA THR A 274 82.68 1.18 53.07
C THR A 274 83.70 0.27 53.77
N SER A 275 84.41 -0.57 53.00
CA SER A 275 85.47 -1.45 53.53
C SER A 275 86.70 -0.66 54.00
N MET A 276 87.13 0.38 53.25
CA MET A 276 88.21 1.26 53.69
C MET A 276 87.83 2.05 54.95
N GLU A 277 86.61 2.59 55.00
CA GLU A 277 86.11 3.34 56.16
C GLU A 277 86.06 2.45 57.41
N GLY A 278 85.52 1.23 57.30
CA GLY A 278 85.53 0.27 58.40
C GLY A 278 86.94 -0.15 58.85
N GLU A 279 87.90 -0.28 57.93
CA GLU A 279 89.30 -0.56 58.30
C GLU A 279 89.96 0.66 58.97
N CYS A 280 89.67 1.88 58.52
CA CYS A 280 90.11 3.13 59.17
C CYS A 280 89.51 3.30 60.56
N GLU A 281 88.20 3.10 60.74
CA GLU A 281 87.53 3.11 62.04
C GLU A 281 88.13 2.07 63.00
N SER A 282 88.44 0.86 62.51
CA SER A 282 89.09 -0.19 63.31
C SER A 282 90.49 0.22 63.82
N LYS A 283 91.14 1.17 63.14
CA LYS A 283 92.43 1.77 63.51
C LYS A 283 92.28 3.11 64.25
N GLY A 284 91.05 3.55 64.54
CA GLY A 284 90.74 4.80 65.24
C GLY A 284 90.85 6.06 64.37
N LEU A 285 90.88 5.92 63.04
CA LEU A 285 90.94 7.03 62.09
C LEU A 285 89.54 7.39 61.59
N CYS A 286 89.13 8.65 61.80
CA CYS A 286 87.85 9.15 61.30
C CYS A 286 88.00 9.59 59.82
N CYS A 287 87.48 8.78 58.90
CA CYS A 287 87.50 9.06 57.47
C CYS A 287 86.10 9.46 56.98
N SER A 288 85.71 10.72 57.18
CA SER A 288 84.49 11.28 56.59
C SER A 288 84.71 11.60 55.10
N ILE A 289 84.74 10.58 54.25
CA ILE A 289 84.99 10.74 52.81
C ILE A 289 83.67 11.14 52.10
N ILE A 290 83.78 11.99 51.07
CA ILE A 290 82.63 12.56 50.35
C ILE A 290 82.00 11.67 49.23
N PRO A 291 82.53 10.50 48.80
CA PRO A 291 82.03 9.86 47.59
C PRO A 291 80.69 9.14 47.76
N HIS A 292 80.24 8.77 48.97
CA HIS A 292 78.98 8.03 49.16
C HIS A 292 77.78 8.73 48.52
N ASP A 293 77.56 10.01 48.83
CA ASP A 293 76.49 10.82 48.24
C ASP A 293 76.57 10.88 46.71
N ARG A 294 77.79 10.87 46.16
CA ARG A 294 78.03 10.93 44.70
C ARG A 294 77.79 9.57 44.03
N VAL A 295 78.31 8.50 44.59
CA VAL A 295 78.15 7.13 44.07
C VAL A 295 76.67 6.74 44.15
N ALA A 296 75.99 7.06 45.26
CA ALA A 296 74.54 6.90 45.39
C ALA A 296 73.76 7.71 44.34
N ALA A 297 74.10 8.98 44.13
CA ALA A 297 73.41 9.83 43.15
C ALA A 297 73.61 9.36 41.69
N GLU A 298 74.80 8.90 41.30
CA GLU A 298 75.00 8.32 39.96
C GLU A 298 74.31 6.95 39.84
N ARG A 299 74.29 6.14 40.90
CA ARG A 299 73.57 4.85 40.95
C ARG A 299 72.07 5.04 40.76
N GLU A 300 71.46 6.02 41.43
CA GLU A 300 70.05 6.38 41.22
C GLU A 300 69.77 6.83 39.78
N ARG A 301 70.69 7.57 39.14
CA ARG A 301 70.54 7.94 37.72
C ARG A 301 70.57 6.72 36.80
N TRP A 302 71.50 5.79 36.98
CA TRP A 302 71.54 4.56 36.17
C TRP A 302 70.30 3.69 36.36
N LEU A 303 69.78 3.58 37.59
CA LEU A 303 68.50 2.91 37.87
C LEU A 303 67.31 3.65 37.24
N SER A 304 67.30 4.98 37.24
CA SER A 304 66.29 5.81 36.57
C SER A 304 66.33 5.64 35.04
N VAL A 305 67.52 5.52 34.44
CA VAL A 305 67.70 5.18 33.02
C VAL A 305 67.13 3.79 32.73
N ALA A 306 67.40 2.78 33.57
CA ALA A 306 66.83 1.44 33.43
C ALA A 306 65.29 1.44 33.49
N GLN A 307 64.70 2.23 34.39
CA GLN A 307 63.24 2.36 34.54
C GLN A 307 62.60 3.09 33.36
N SER A 308 63.14 4.26 32.99
CA SER A 308 62.67 5.05 31.84
C SER A 308 62.71 4.24 30.55
N ARG A 309 63.75 3.43 30.37
CA ARG A 309 63.91 2.52 29.23
C ARG A 309 62.88 1.39 29.23
N LYS A 310 62.57 0.78 30.38
CA LYS A 310 61.51 -0.24 30.48
C LYS A 310 60.11 0.33 30.20
N LEU A 311 59.85 1.58 30.58
CA LEU A 311 58.63 2.29 30.21
C LEU A 311 58.54 2.55 28.71
N LEU A 312 59.61 3.13 28.11
CA LEU A 312 59.71 3.32 26.66
C LEU A 312 59.54 2.02 25.87
N GLN A 313 60.04 0.88 26.40
CA GLN A 313 59.84 -0.42 25.76
C GLN A 313 58.37 -0.88 25.80
N SER A 314 57.63 -0.61 26.88
CA SER A 314 56.19 -0.85 26.93
C SER A 314 55.46 0.02 25.90
N GLU A 315 55.74 1.32 25.90
CA GLU A 315 55.13 2.28 24.96
C GLU A 315 55.41 1.92 23.49
N VAL A 316 56.63 1.47 23.16
CA VAL A 316 56.98 0.98 21.81
C VAL A 316 56.20 -0.28 21.46
N ASN A 317 56.14 -1.27 22.36
CA ASN A 317 55.41 -2.51 22.13
C ASN A 317 53.89 -2.25 21.96
N GLU A 318 53.33 -1.35 22.77
CA GLU A 318 51.93 -0.91 22.70
C GLU A 318 51.64 -0.15 21.38
N ALA A 319 52.55 0.73 20.94
CA ALA A 319 52.43 1.43 19.66
C ALA A 319 52.58 0.50 18.45
N GLU A 320 53.40 -0.56 18.53
CA GLU A 320 53.48 -1.59 17.48
C GLU A 320 52.20 -2.43 17.41
N GLU A 321 51.58 -2.76 18.54
CA GLU A 321 50.29 -3.46 18.59
C GLU A 321 49.13 -2.56 18.11
N GLU A 322 49.07 -1.28 18.50
CA GLU A 322 48.08 -0.33 17.98
C GLU A 322 48.23 -0.14 16.47
N LYS A 323 49.46 -0.07 15.96
CA LYS A 323 49.78 -0.05 14.52
C LYS A 323 49.32 -1.34 13.83
N ARG A 324 49.49 -2.51 14.46
CA ARG A 324 49.02 -3.81 13.95
C ARG A 324 47.49 -3.84 13.83
N VAL A 325 46.79 -3.52 14.93
CA VAL A 325 45.31 -3.45 14.99
C VAL A 325 44.74 -2.39 14.05
N SER A 326 45.41 -1.25 13.90
CA SER A 326 45.02 -0.20 12.95
C SER A 326 45.19 -0.65 11.50
N GLY A 327 46.24 -1.42 11.20
CA GLY A 327 46.42 -2.08 9.90
C GLY A 327 45.30 -3.07 9.57
N GLU A 328 44.89 -3.89 10.55
CA GLU A 328 43.76 -4.83 10.41
C GLU A 328 42.43 -4.09 10.17
N ARG A 329 42.15 -3.03 10.95
CA ARG A 329 40.96 -2.18 10.75
C ARG A 329 40.96 -1.46 9.41
N LEU A 330 42.13 -1.05 8.89
CA LEU A 330 42.24 -0.46 7.56
C LEU A 330 41.97 -1.49 6.45
N ALA A 331 42.41 -2.73 6.62
CA ALA A 331 42.11 -3.82 5.69
C ALA A 331 40.60 -4.18 5.70
N GLU A 332 39.98 -4.28 6.89
CA GLU A 332 38.53 -4.47 7.04
C GLU A 332 37.74 -3.32 6.39
N SER A 333 38.13 -2.07 6.65
CA SER A 333 37.54 -0.88 6.03
C SER A 333 37.66 -0.89 4.50
N GLY A 334 38.80 -1.36 3.97
CA GLY A 334 38.99 -1.57 2.53
C GLY A 334 38.00 -2.58 1.94
N LEU A 335 37.85 -3.75 2.57
CA LEU A 335 36.90 -4.79 2.16
C LEU A 335 35.44 -4.33 2.28
N LEU A 336 35.10 -3.56 3.32
CA LEU A 336 33.78 -2.95 3.48
C LEU A 336 33.51 -1.91 2.39
N SER A 337 34.51 -1.11 2.02
CA SER A 337 34.42 -0.12 0.93
C SER A 337 34.19 -0.81 -0.42
N GLU A 338 34.95 -1.85 -0.75
CA GLU A 338 34.75 -2.67 -1.96
C GLU A 338 33.38 -3.36 -1.96
N ARG A 339 32.91 -3.81 -0.79
CA ARG A 339 31.56 -4.37 -0.66
C ARG A 339 30.48 -3.32 -0.89
N VAL A 340 30.67 -2.09 -0.40
CA VAL A 340 29.74 -0.97 -0.62
C VAL A 340 29.70 -0.55 -2.09
N THR A 341 30.84 -0.42 -2.78
CA THR A 341 30.85 -0.09 -4.22
C THR A 341 30.19 -1.19 -5.05
N THR A 342 30.43 -2.47 -4.71
CA THR A 342 29.79 -3.63 -5.36
C THR A 342 28.27 -3.68 -5.11
N LEU A 343 27.81 -3.35 -3.91
CA LEU A 343 26.37 -3.27 -3.63
C LEU A 343 25.73 -2.06 -4.32
N ASN A 344 26.44 -0.93 -4.43
CA ASN A 344 25.95 0.27 -5.10
C ASN A 344 25.79 0.07 -6.61
N SER A 345 26.73 -0.63 -7.28
CA SER A 345 26.56 -0.98 -8.70
C SER A 345 25.40 -1.96 -8.92
N GLN A 346 25.24 -2.96 -8.04
CA GLN A 346 24.07 -3.86 -8.06
C GLN A 346 22.75 -3.11 -7.84
N MET A 347 22.72 -2.08 -6.99
CA MET A 347 21.56 -1.20 -6.84
C MET A 347 21.27 -0.41 -8.12
N THR A 348 22.28 0.21 -8.75
CA THR A 348 22.06 0.95 -10.01
C THR A 348 21.59 0.05 -11.15
N ASP A 349 22.09 -1.19 -11.25
CA ASP A 349 21.60 -2.17 -12.23
C ASP A 349 20.14 -2.56 -11.96
N LYS A 350 19.74 -2.68 -10.69
CA LYS A 350 18.34 -2.92 -10.29
C LYS A 350 17.44 -1.73 -10.59
N ASP A 351 17.89 -0.50 -10.32
CA ASP A 351 17.12 0.71 -10.62
C ASP A 351 16.92 0.89 -12.14
N VAL A 352 17.95 0.66 -12.96
CA VAL A 352 17.82 0.64 -14.43
C VAL A 352 16.86 -0.48 -14.88
N SER A 353 16.92 -1.66 -14.26
CA SER A 353 15.97 -2.74 -14.55
C SER A 353 14.53 -2.37 -14.18
N ILE A 354 14.30 -1.75 -13.02
CA ILE A 354 12.98 -1.27 -12.56
C ILE A 354 12.44 -0.18 -13.49
N GLN A 355 13.26 0.80 -13.86
CA GLN A 355 12.87 1.84 -14.82
C GLN A 355 12.50 1.23 -16.19
N SER A 356 13.28 0.26 -16.68
CA SER A 356 12.94 -0.46 -17.92
C SER A 356 11.58 -1.18 -17.80
N GLY A 357 11.30 -1.78 -16.64
CA GLY A 357 10.01 -2.39 -16.30
C GLY A 357 8.86 -1.38 -16.29
N GLN A 358 9.05 -0.20 -15.68
CA GLN A 358 8.07 0.88 -15.70
C GLN A 358 7.77 1.36 -17.13
N THR A 359 8.79 1.59 -17.98
CA THR A 359 8.52 2.01 -19.38
C THR A 359 7.81 0.92 -20.20
N ASN A 360 8.05 -0.36 -19.90
CA ASN A 360 7.33 -1.47 -20.53
C ASN A 360 5.86 -1.52 -20.07
N LEU A 361 5.61 -1.35 -18.75
CA LEU A 361 4.25 -1.29 -18.19
C LEU A 361 3.48 -0.09 -18.73
N GLN A 362 4.11 1.10 -18.79
CA GLN A 362 3.49 2.30 -19.34
C GLN A 362 3.10 2.11 -20.82
N ARG A 363 4.01 1.58 -21.66
CA ARG A 363 3.69 1.23 -23.06
C ARG A 363 2.56 0.22 -23.16
N MET A 364 2.46 -0.76 -22.25
CA MET A 364 1.30 -1.66 -22.21
C MET A 364 0.00 -0.92 -21.85
N THR A 365 0.00 -0.05 -20.85
CA THR A 365 -1.17 0.80 -20.51
C THR A 365 -1.61 1.63 -21.71
N GLU A 366 -0.69 2.29 -22.40
CA GLU A 366 -0.97 3.07 -23.62
C GLU A 366 -1.60 2.20 -24.74
N THR A 367 -1.14 0.96 -24.93
CA THR A 367 -1.78 0.03 -25.88
C THR A 367 -3.15 -0.48 -25.41
N TYR A 368 -3.36 -0.70 -24.12
CA TYR A 368 -4.67 -1.10 -23.57
C TYR A 368 -5.68 0.05 -23.64
N GLU A 369 -5.27 1.29 -23.40
CA GLU A 369 -6.13 2.48 -23.57
C GLU A 369 -6.49 2.70 -25.04
N SER A 370 -5.53 2.51 -25.97
CA SER A 370 -5.77 2.55 -27.41
C SER A 370 -6.77 1.46 -27.86
N LEU A 371 -6.62 0.24 -27.34
CA LEU A 371 -7.56 -0.88 -27.58
C LEU A 371 -8.95 -0.59 -27.00
N LEU A 372 -9.03 -0.07 -25.77
CA LEU A 372 -10.29 0.33 -25.14
C LEU A 372 -10.98 1.46 -25.93
N SER A 373 -10.21 2.39 -26.49
CA SER A 373 -10.69 3.47 -27.35
C SER A 373 -11.26 2.95 -28.67
N SER A 374 -10.60 1.97 -29.31
CA SER A 374 -11.12 1.34 -30.53
C SER A 374 -12.36 0.48 -30.26
N TRP A 375 -12.41 -0.23 -29.14
CA TRP A 375 -13.58 -1.00 -28.71
C TRP A 375 -14.77 -0.10 -28.37
N LYS A 376 -14.57 1.03 -27.71
CA LYS A 376 -15.62 2.05 -27.48
C LYS A 376 -16.18 2.58 -28.80
N LYS A 377 -15.32 2.88 -29.78
CA LYS A 377 -15.75 3.31 -31.13
C LYS A 377 -16.55 2.22 -31.85
N ALA A 378 -16.09 0.96 -31.79
CA ALA A 378 -16.79 -0.17 -32.39
C ALA A 378 -18.18 -0.40 -31.75
N ALA A 379 -18.28 -0.36 -30.42
CA ALA A 379 -19.56 -0.48 -29.71
C ALA A 379 -20.51 0.70 -30.03
N GLN A 380 -19.98 1.91 -30.20
CA GLN A 380 -20.78 3.07 -30.60
C GLN A 380 -21.31 2.94 -32.03
N VAL A 381 -20.52 2.39 -32.97
CA VAL A 381 -20.96 2.05 -34.34
C VAL A 381 -21.99 0.92 -34.36
N ALA A 382 -21.85 -0.09 -33.50
CA ALA A 382 -22.87 -1.13 -33.34
C ALA A 382 -24.20 -0.52 -32.84
N SER A 383 -24.17 0.34 -31.82
CA SER A 383 -25.38 0.99 -31.28
C SER A 383 -26.06 1.95 -32.26
N THR A 384 -25.31 2.63 -33.16
CA THR A 384 -25.96 3.39 -34.24
C THR A 384 -26.53 2.49 -35.32
N HIS A 385 -25.90 1.34 -35.61
CA HIS A 385 -26.46 0.35 -36.54
C HIS A 385 -27.75 -0.29 -36.00
N GLU A 386 -27.84 -0.60 -34.71
CA GLU A 386 -29.07 -1.11 -34.07
C GLU A 386 -30.22 -0.10 -34.17
N LYS A 387 -29.95 1.17 -33.89
CA LYS A 387 -30.95 2.25 -34.04
C LYS A 387 -31.43 2.41 -35.48
N ASN A 388 -30.52 2.25 -36.46
CA ASN A 388 -30.87 2.30 -37.88
C ASN A 388 -31.66 1.07 -38.35
N ILE A 389 -31.52 -0.09 -37.71
CA ILE A 389 -32.39 -1.25 -37.94
C ILE A 389 -33.79 -0.94 -37.38
N ALA A 390 -33.89 -0.53 -36.11
CA ALA A 390 -35.17 -0.24 -35.47
C ALA A 390 -35.97 0.86 -36.21
N ALA A 391 -35.31 1.89 -36.74
CA ALA A 391 -35.95 2.89 -37.59
C ALA A 391 -36.58 2.28 -38.86
N ARG A 392 -35.83 1.42 -39.57
CA ARG A 392 -36.30 0.72 -40.77
C ARG A 392 -37.42 -0.28 -40.48
N GLU A 393 -37.41 -0.92 -39.32
CA GLU A 393 -38.50 -1.80 -38.89
C GLU A 393 -39.80 -1.01 -38.65
N VAL A 394 -39.72 0.21 -38.11
CA VAL A 394 -40.86 1.12 -37.97
C VAL A 394 -41.36 1.61 -39.35
N GLU A 395 -40.47 2.00 -40.26
CA GLU A 395 -40.80 2.37 -41.65
C GLU A 395 -41.49 1.21 -42.40
N LEU A 396 -41.01 -0.02 -42.22
CA LEU A 396 -41.59 -1.20 -42.86
C LEU A 396 -42.97 -1.54 -42.26
N CYS A 397 -43.17 -1.32 -40.96
CA CYS A 397 -44.48 -1.47 -40.32
C CYS A 397 -45.50 -0.43 -40.80
N SER A 398 -45.11 0.85 -40.96
CA SER A 398 -46.02 1.88 -41.46
C SER A 398 -46.35 1.67 -42.94
N ALA A 399 -45.37 1.31 -43.77
CA ALA A 399 -45.59 0.93 -45.17
C ALA A 399 -46.55 -0.26 -45.30
N LYS A 400 -46.42 -1.28 -44.45
CA LYS A 400 -47.32 -2.45 -44.42
C LYS A 400 -48.75 -2.09 -44.01
N SER A 401 -48.91 -1.17 -43.04
CA SER A 401 -50.22 -0.63 -42.65
C SER A 401 -50.90 0.11 -43.81
N ASN A 402 -50.14 0.96 -44.51
CA ASN A 402 -50.64 1.70 -45.68
C ASN A 402 -51.03 0.77 -46.84
N SER A 403 -50.25 -0.29 -47.09
CA SER A 403 -50.60 -1.32 -48.08
C SER A 403 -51.93 -1.99 -47.75
N HIS A 404 -52.17 -2.33 -46.48
CA HIS A 404 -53.42 -2.97 -46.06
C HIS A 404 -54.64 -2.04 -46.17
N ASN A 405 -54.47 -0.75 -45.84
CA ASN A 405 -55.52 0.24 -46.05
C ASN A 405 -55.91 0.34 -47.54
N LEU A 406 -54.92 0.36 -48.45
CA LEU A 406 -55.16 0.39 -49.89
C LEU A 406 -55.86 -0.88 -50.42
N GLU A 407 -55.54 -2.07 -49.87
CA GLU A 407 -56.28 -3.31 -50.16
C GLU A 407 -57.75 -3.17 -49.76
N THR A 408 -58.04 -2.68 -48.55
CA THR A 408 -59.44 -2.53 -48.09
C THR A 408 -60.24 -1.48 -48.90
N GLU A 409 -59.59 -0.43 -49.39
CA GLU A 409 -60.25 0.55 -50.29
C GLU A 409 -60.56 -0.06 -51.67
N LEU A 410 -59.66 -0.91 -52.18
CA LEU A 410 -59.86 -1.67 -53.43
C LEU A 410 -61.01 -2.65 -53.31
N ASP A 411 -61.07 -3.45 -52.24
CA ASP A 411 -62.19 -4.37 -51.98
C ASP A 411 -63.52 -3.63 -51.84
N MET A 412 -63.53 -2.46 -51.19
CA MET A 412 -64.74 -1.63 -51.09
C MET A 412 -65.21 -1.11 -52.45
N LYS A 413 -64.29 -0.73 -53.35
CA LYS A 413 -64.61 -0.34 -54.74
C LYS A 413 -65.05 -1.53 -55.59
N PHE A 414 -64.52 -2.73 -55.37
CA PHE A 414 -65.01 -3.97 -56.00
C PHE A 414 -66.42 -4.35 -55.53
N ALA A 415 -66.75 -4.16 -54.25
CA ALA A 415 -68.10 -4.38 -53.74
C ALA A 415 -69.14 -3.42 -54.35
N VAL A 416 -68.79 -2.13 -54.49
CA VAL A 416 -69.63 -1.10 -55.13
C VAL A 416 -69.81 -1.36 -56.63
N THR A 417 -68.76 -1.75 -57.36
CA THR A 417 -68.88 -2.06 -58.79
C THR A 417 -69.65 -3.36 -59.04
N THR A 418 -69.51 -4.36 -58.17
CA THR A 418 -70.26 -5.62 -58.25
C THR A 418 -71.76 -5.40 -57.98
N THR A 419 -72.13 -4.63 -56.95
CA THR A 419 -73.55 -4.28 -56.71
C THR A 419 -74.14 -3.45 -57.86
N ARG A 420 -73.35 -2.56 -58.49
CA ARG A 420 -73.76 -1.81 -59.69
C ARG A 420 -73.96 -2.72 -60.91
N TRP A 421 -73.18 -3.79 -61.06
CA TRP A 421 -73.40 -4.82 -62.09
C TRP A 421 -74.70 -5.60 -61.82
N MET A 422 -74.89 -6.13 -60.59
CA MET A 422 -76.11 -6.87 -60.22
C MET A 422 -77.40 -6.06 -60.46
N ALA A 423 -77.36 -4.74 -60.29
CA ALA A 423 -78.47 -3.84 -60.61
C ALA A 423 -78.76 -3.75 -62.13
N LEU A 424 -77.72 -3.66 -62.96
CA LEU A 424 -77.83 -3.67 -64.43
C LEU A 424 -78.32 -5.03 -64.97
N GLU A 425 -77.86 -6.14 -64.39
CA GLU A 425 -78.35 -7.47 -64.75
C GLU A 425 -79.84 -7.64 -64.41
N SER A 426 -80.26 -7.14 -63.24
CA SER A 426 -81.67 -7.11 -62.83
C SER A 426 -82.53 -6.27 -63.80
N GLN A 427 -82.07 -5.08 -64.22
CA GLN A 427 -82.75 -4.28 -65.24
C GLN A 427 -82.84 -4.99 -66.59
N SER A 428 -81.76 -5.65 -67.02
CA SER A 428 -81.72 -6.44 -68.26
C SER A 428 -82.75 -7.58 -68.24
N GLN A 429 -82.83 -8.34 -67.15
CA GLN A 429 -83.82 -9.40 -66.97
C GLN A 429 -85.26 -8.85 -66.92
N GLN A 430 -85.49 -7.73 -66.25
CA GLN A 430 -86.80 -7.06 -66.24
C GLN A 430 -87.24 -6.67 -67.66
N LEU A 431 -86.37 -6.01 -68.44
CA LEU A 431 -86.64 -5.66 -69.84
C LEU A 431 -86.88 -6.89 -70.72
N TYR A 432 -86.14 -7.98 -70.52
CA TYR A 432 -86.35 -9.25 -71.24
C TYR A 432 -87.70 -9.90 -70.90
N THR A 433 -88.13 -9.87 -69.63
CA THR A 433 -89.48 -10.35 -69.24
C THR A 433 -90.60 -9.46 -69.76
N ALA A 434 -90.40 -8.14 -69.81
CA ALA A 434 -91.34 -7.22 -70.44
C ALA A 434 -91.50 -7.52 -71.95
N PHE A 435 -90.40 -7.57 -72.69
CA PHE A 435 -90.36 -7.87 -74.13
C PHE A 435 -91.01 -9.22 -74.47
N THR A 436 -90.70 -10.27 -73.71
CA THR A 436 -91.30 -11.60 -73.94
C THR A 436 -92.80 -11.65 -73.58
N SER A 437 -93.27 -10.81 -72.66
CA SER A 437 -94.71 -10.62 -72.42
C SER A 437 -95.40 -9.88 -73.58
N GLU A 438 -94.74 -8.86 -74.14
CA GLU A 438 -95.25 -8.05 -75.25
C GLU A 438 -95.36 -8.89 -76.54
N ALA A 439 -94.31 -9.66 -76.85
CA ALA A 439 -94.30 -10.61 -77.96
C ALA A 439 -95.41 -11.66 -77.84
N ARG A 440 -95.75 -12.10 -76.61
CA ARG A 440 -96.85 -13.04 -76.36
C ARG A 440 -98.22 -12.39 -76.61
N ARG A 441 -98.44 -11.13 -76.20
CA ARG A 441 -99.65 -10.35 -76.56
C ARG A 441 -99.79 -10.19 -78.08
N ALA A 442 -98.69 -9.94 -78.79
CA ALA A 442 -98.69 -9.80 -80.25
C ALA A 442 -99.06 -11.11 -81.00
N VAL A 443 -98.75 -12.27 -80.42
CA VAL A 443 -99.23 -13.58 -80.94
C VAL A 443 -100.72 -13.79 -80.66
N ASP A 444 -101.21 -13.38 -79.49
CA ASP A 444 -102.63 -13.48 -79.13
C ASP A 444 -103.52 -12.55 -79.97
N THR A 445 -103.09 -11.32 -80.28
CA THR A 445 -103.84 -10.43 -81.18
C THR A 445 -103.84 -10.94 -82.62
N LYS A 446 -102.69 -11.46 -83.11
CA LYS A 446 -102.58 -12.08 -84.44
C LYS A 446 -103.46 -13.32 -84.61
N SER A 447 -103.63 -14.13 -83.56
CA SER A 447 -104.52 -15.29 -83.59
C SER A 447 -106.00 -14.90 -83.53
N ARG A 448 -106.39 -13.86 -82.76
CA ARG A 448 -107.76 -13.29 -82.81
C ARG A 448 -108.10 -12.72 -84.19
N LEU A 449 -107.21 -11.93 -84.80
CA LEU A 449 -107.40 -11.41 -86.16
C LEU A 449 -107.57 -12.52 -87.20
N LYS A 450 -106.83 -13.63 -87.06
CA LYS A 450 -106.98 -14.81 -87.94
C LYS A 450 -108.35 -15.48 -87.77
N ALA A 451 -108.91 -15.51 -86.56
CA ALA A 451 -110.26 -16.03 -86.31
C ALA A 451 -111.35 -15.12 -86.91
N SER A 452 -111.26 -13.80 -86.72
CA SER A 452 -112.19 -12.83 -87.34
C SER A 452 -112.15 -12.90 -88.87
N LEU A 453 -110.97 -13.07 -89.48
CA LEU A 453 -110.84 -13.23 -90.93
C LEU A 453 -111.47 -14.54 -91.46
N GLN A 454 -111.54 -15.60 -90.64
CA GLN A 454 -112.27 -16.83 -91.01
C GLN A 454 -113.79 -16.69 -90.83
N MET A 455 -114.26 -15.95 -89.83
CA MET A 455 -115.68 -15.56 -89.73
C MET A 455 -116.12 -14.74 -90.95
N GLN A 456 -115.38 -13.70 -91.30
CA GLN A 456 -115.69 -12.85 -92.46
C GLN A 456 -115.78 -13.68 -93.76
N LYS A 457 -114.86 -14.64 -93.97
CA LYS A 457 -114.91 -15.52 -95.15
C LYS A 457 -116.08 -16.51 -95.14
N LEU A 458 -116.62 -16.85 -93.97
CA LEU A 458 -117.83 -17.65 -93.85
C LEU A 458 -119.08 -16.82 -94.23
N GLU A 459 -119.11 -15.56 -93.80
CA GLU A 459 -120.17 -14.60 -94.12
C GLU A 459 -120.15 -14.21 -95.61
N GLU A 460 -118.96 -13.97 -96.20
CA GLU A 460 -118.78 -13.77 -97.64
C GLU A 460 -119.28 -14.98 -98.45
N ALA A 461 -119.00 -16.21 -97.99
CA ALA A 461 -119.52 -17.42 -98.64
C ALA A 461 -121.05 -17.55 -98.54
N GLN A 462 -121.67 -17.09 -97.44
CA GLN A 462 -123.13 -17.04 -97.32
C GLN A 462 -123.74 -15.97 -98.24
N VAL A 463 -123.11 -14.80 -98.37
CA VAL A 463 -123.54 -13.75 -99.31
C VAL A 463 -123.43 -14.22 -100.77
N VAL A 464 -122.38 -14.98 -101.12
CA VAL A 464 -122.26 -15.61 -102.45
C VAL A 464 -123.36 -16.67 -102.65
N ALA A 465 -123.64 -17.53 -101.67
CA ALA A 465 -124.71 -18.52 -101.79
C ALA A 465 -126.11 -17.88 -101.95
N VAL A 466 -126.38 -16.76 -101.28
CA VAL A 466 -127.62 -15.98 -101.48
C VAL A 466 -127.65 -15.31 -102.84
N ARG A 467 -126.53 -14.76 -103.32
CA ARG A 467 -126.41 -14.20 -104.67
C ARG A 467 -126.69 -15.26 -105.74
N ASP A 468 -126.09 -16.44 -105.61
CA ASP A 468 -126.24 -17.52 -106.59
C ASP A 468 -127.66 -18.12 -106.58
N ALA A 469 -128.35 -18.10 -105.43
CA ALA A 469 -129.78 -18.40 -105.35
C ALA A 469 -130.62 -17.35 -106.11
N CYS A 470 -130.39 -16.05 -105.88
CA CYS A 470 -131.09 -14.98 -106.62
C CYS A 470 -130.80 -15.00 -108.12
N VAL A 471 -129.57 -15.31 -108.54
CA VAL A 471 -129.20 -15.49 -109.96
C VAL A 471 -129.90 -16.71 -110.55
N LYS A 472 -130.11 -17.79 -109.78
CA LYS A 472 -130.88 -18.94 -110.22
C LYS A 472 -132.37 -18.61 -110.39
N ASP A 473 -132.98 -17.93 -109.42
CA ASP A 473 -134.37 -17.47 -109.53
C ASP A 473 -134.55 -16.49 -110.71
N GLU A 474 -133.54 -15.66 -111.01
CA GLU A 474 -133.52 -14.81 -112.21
C GLU A 474 -133.40 -15.62 -113.51
N VAL A 475 -132.56 -16.67 -113.54
CA VAL A 475 -132.43 -17.56 -114.70
C VAL A 475 -133.71 -18.34 -114.95
N ASP A 476 -134.35 -18.89 -113.91
CA ASP A 476 -135.62 -19.61 -114.03
C ASP A 476 -136.74 -18.68 -114.54
N LEU A 477 -136.74 -17.39 -114.14
CA LEU A 477 -137.63 -16.35 -114.68
C LEU A 477 -137.31 -15.98 -116.15
N ARG A 478 -136.03 -15.86 -116.51
CA ARG A 478 -135.62 -15.59 -117.91
C ARG A 478 -135.99 -16.76 -118.83
N GLN A 479 -135.76 -17.99 -118.40
CA GLN A 479 -136.03 -19.20 -119.18
C GLN A 479 -137.54 -19.39 -119.45
N LEU A 480 -138.40 -18.93 -118.53
CA LEU A 480 -139.86 -18.88 -118.72
C LEU A 480 -140.30 -17.82 -119.75
N CYS A 481 -139.54 -16.74 -119.92
CA CYS A 481 -139.75 -15.75 -120.98
C CYS A 481 -139.12 -16.18 -122.32
N GLU A 482 -137.96 -16.85 -122.30
CA GLU A 482 -137.28 -17.31 -123.51
C GLU A 482 -138.03 -18.48 -124.17
N THR A 483 -138.72 -19.34 -123.41
CA THR A 483 -139.64 -20.35 -123.99
C THR A 483 -140.81 -19.73 -124.76
N LEU A 484 -141.21 -18.49 -124.46
CA LEU A 484 -142.22 -17.74 -125.25
C LEU A 484 -141.62 -17.02 -126.47
N TYR A 485 -140.29 -16.96 -126.60
CA TYR A 485 -139.59 -16.27 -127.69
C TYR A 485 -138.93 -17.24 -128.68
N GLN A 486 -138.38 -18.36 -128.21
CA GLN A 486 -137.61 -19.32 -129.02
C GLN A 486 -138.48 -20.23 -129.91
N ASP A 487 -139.74 -20.47 -129.55
CA ASP A 487 -140.74 -21.08 -130.46
C ASP A 487 -141.15 -20.13 -131.60
N LEU A 488 -140.99 -18.81 -131.41
CA LEU A 488 -141.55 -17.77 -132.26
C LEU A 488 -140.49 -17.06 -133.11
N GLN A 489 -139.83 -17.88 -133.92
CA GLN A 489 -139.00 -17.52 -135.08
C GLN A 489 -137.61 -16.93 -134.74
N LEU A 490 -136.50 -17.42 -135.29
CA LEU A 490 -136.17 -18.59 -136.13
C LEU A 490 -134.61 -18.54 -136.29
N GLN A 491 -134.04 -19.29 -137.23
CA GLN A 491 -132.90 -18.83 -138.07
C GLN A 491 -131.57 -18.31 -137.43
N LEU A 492 -130.48 -18.91 -137.93
CA LEU A 492 -129.12 -18.35 -138.11
C LEU A 492 -128.19 -18.18 -136.89
N ASN A 493 -126.89 -18.35 -137.20
CA ASN A 493 -125.67 -18.01 -136.44
C ASN A 493 -125.26 -18.98 -135.31
N GLY A 494 -124.06 -19.59 -135.29
CA GLY A 494 -122.92 -19.54 -136.22
C GLY A 494 -122.05 -18.28 -136.10
N THR A 495 -120.71 -18.33 -136.14
CA THR A 495 -119.78 -19.47 -136.34
C THR A 495 -118.34 -19.02 -136.04
N GLN A 496 -117.47 -19.94 -135.59
CA GLN A 496 -115.99 -19.93 -135.85
C GLN A 496 -115.17 -18.75 -135.24
N LEU A 497 -113.82 -18.74 -135.24
CA LEU A 497 -112.74 -19.72 -134.94
C LEU A 497 -111.41 -18.88 -134.84
N ASP A 498 -110.29 -19.52 -134.50
CA ASP A 498 -108.89 -19.05 -134.61
C ASP A 498 -108.36 -17.94 -133.67
N GLU A 499 -107.03 -17.79 -133.73
CA GLU A 499 -106.12 -17.20 -132.72
C GLU A 499 -105.54 -15.84 -133.16
N GLU A 500 -104.96 -15.03 -132.24
CA GLU A 500 -103.62 -14.42 -132.43
C GLU A 500 -103.06 -13.62 -131.21
N LYS A 501 -101.74 -13.78 -130.99
CA LYS A 501 -100.64 -12.84 -130.61
C LYS A 501 -100.70 -11.78 -129.46
N GLU A 502 -99.56 -11.78 -128.74
CA GLU A 502 -98.66 -10.68 -128.28
C GLU A 502 -99.12 -9.24 -127.92
N VAL A 503 -98.46 -8.67 -126.88
CA VAL A 503 -97.77 -7.34 -126.81
C VAL A 503 -97.75 -6.75 -125.37
N GLU A 504 -96.68 -6.00 -125.04
CA GLU A 504 -96.28 -5.34 -123.77
C GLU A 504 -96.58 -3.82 -123.74
N TRP A 505 -96.86 -3.19 -122.57
CA TRP A 505 -96.42 -1.84 -122.09
C TRP A 505 -96.69 -1.78 -120.53
N ARG A 506 -95.91 -1.22 -119.58
CA ARG A 506 -95.28 0.12 -119.33
C ARG A 506 -96.26 1.24 -118.89
N GLU A 507 -95.93 2.27 -118.07
CA GLU A 507 -94.74 2.66 -117.25
C GLU A 507 -95.09 3.78 -116.21
N THR A 508 -94.09 4.21 -115.40
CA THR A 508 -93.79 5.53 -114.75
C THR A 508 -93.67 5.51 -113.20
N ALA A 509 -92.66 6.07 -112.47
CA ALA A 509 -91.53 7.03 -112.63
C ALA A 509 -91.86 8.54 -112.35
N SER A 510 -91.04 9.36 -111.65
CA SER A 510 -89.75 9.18 -110.91
C SER A 510 -89.90 9.61 -109.41
N VAL A 511 -89.13 10.41 -108.63
CA VAL A 511 -87.92 11.31 -108.64
C VAL A 511 -87.37 11.26 -107.18
N GLU A 512 -86.09 11.14 -106.73
CA GLU A 512 -84.76 11.78 -106.95
C GLU A 512 -84.47 13.09 -106.14
N GLY A 513 -83.29 13.21 -105.46
CA GLY A 513 -82.84 14.45 -104.77
C GLY A 513 -81.61 14.31 -103.82
N LYS A 514 -80.69 15.30 -103.83
CA LYS A 514 -79.50 15.43 -102.94
C LYS A 514 -79.64 16.63 -101.97
N GLY A 515 -78.89 16.66 -100.87
CA GLY A 515 -78.72 17.87 -100.02
C GLY A 515 -77.62 17.75 -98.95
N THR A 516 -77.08 18.88 -98.48
CA THR A 516 -76.00 19.00 -97.48
C THR A 516 -76.12 20.29 -96.66
N MET A 517 -75.46 20.33 -95.50
CA MET A 517 -75.08 21.48 -94.65
C MET A 517 -76.12 22.11 -93.68
N GLU A 518 -75.56 22.50 -92.52
CA GLU A 518 -75.85 23.65 -91.65
C GLU A 518 -77.20 23.77 -90.92
N ASP A 519 -77.18 23.49 -89.62
CA ASP A 519 -77.06 24.54 -88.58
C ASP A 519 -77.61 25.94 -88.95
N ALA A 520 -78.93 26.07 -88.95
CA ALA A 520 -79.61 27.36 -88.81
C ALA A 520 -80.96 27.19 -88.09
N ALA A 521 -81.79 26.25 -88.54
CA ALA A 521 -83.15 26.05 -88.02
C ALA A 521 -83.23 25.34 -86.64
N VAL A 522 -82.11 24.80 -86.14
CA VAL A 522 -82.07 24.11 -84.83
C VAL A 522 -81.97 25.12 -83.67
N GLN A 523 -81.36 26.29 -83.89
CA GLN A 523 -81.06 27.23 -82.81
C GLN A 523 -82.31 27.98 -82.31
N ASP A 524 -83.19 28.40 -83.22
CA ASP A 524 -84.45 29.07 -82.85
C ASP A 524 -85.42 28.09 -82.15
N LEU A 525 -85.39 26.82 -82.53
CA LEU A 525 -86.17 25.74 -81.91
C LEU A 525 -85.64 25.37 -80.52
N LEU A 526 -84.33 25.57 -80.25
CA LEU A 526 -83.76 25.48 -78.91
C LEU A 526 -84.24 26.62 -78.00
N ASN A 527 -84.38 27.84 -78.54
CA ASN A 527 -84.76 29.01 -77.76
C ASN A 527 -86.21 28.93 -77.23
N GLU A 528 -87.17 28.45 -78.04
CA GLU A 528 -88.55 28.19 -77.54
C GLU A 528 -88.62 27.04 -76.53
N LEU A 529 -87.66 26.10 -76.53
CA LEU A 529 -87.61 25.00 -75.57
C LEU A 529 -87.09 25.42 -74.17
N LEU A 530 -86.25 26.45 -74.08
CA LEU A 530 -85.68 26.93 -72.82
C LEU A 530 -86.67 27.72 -71.95
N ASP A 531 -87.60 28.46 -72.57
CA ASP A 531 -88.62 29.25 -71.87
C ASP A 531 -89.66 28.37 -71.14
N PHE A 532 -89.76 27.08 -71.48
CA PHE A 532 -90.76 26.17 -70.90
C PHE A 532 -90.43 25.64 -69.49
N SER A 533 -89.19 25.83 -69.03
CA SER A 533 -88.67 25.19 -67.80
C SER A 533 -88.86 25.97 -66.48
N HIS A 534 -89.50 27.14 -66.49
CA HIS A 534 -89.54 28.05 -65.33
C HIS A 534 -90.93 28.53 -64.87
N SER A 535 -92.00 27.75 -65.11
CA SER A 535 -93.27 27.88 -64.36
C SER A 535 -94.09 26.59 -64.29
N ASP A 536 -93.78 25.81 -63.26
CA ASP A 536 -94.60 24.88 -62.48
C ASP A 536 -95.87 24.24 -63.08
N LEU A 537 -95.83 22.91 -63.10
CA LEU A 537 -96.98 22.02 -62.94
C LEU A 537 -97.79 22.37 -61.67
N LEU A 538 -98.99 22.92 -61.81
CA LEU A 538 -100.16 22.56 -60.97
C LEU A 538 -101.48 23.07 -61.57
N ALA A 539 -102.54 22.25 -61.43
CA ALA A 539 -103.93 22.45 -61.86
C ALA A 539 -104.26 22.22 -63.35
N THR A 540 -105.50 21.78 -63.55
CA THR A 540 -106.07 21.22 -64.79
C THR A 540 -106.77 22.27 -65.67
N GLY A 541 -106.60 22.19 -66.99
CA GLY A 541 -107.71 22.42 -67.94
C GLY A 541 -107.58 23.56 -68.95
N ASP A 542 -107.34 23.17 -70.20
CA ASP A 542 -107.68 23.85 -71.47
C ASP A 542 -106.95 25.18 -71.83
N ARG A 543 -106.45 25.23 -73.09
CA ARG A 543 -105.80 26.36 -73.81
C ARG A 543 -104.40 26.78 -73.31
N LYS A 544 -103.43 27.09 -74.19
CA LYS A 544 -103.42 27.13 -75.67
C LYS A 544 -101.98 26.89 -76.16
N CYS A 545 -101.79 26.08 -77.20
CA CYS A 545 -100.49 25.95 -77.87
C CYS A 545 -100.26 27.13 -78.84
N GLY A 546 -99.00 27.57 -78.98
CA GLY A 546 -98.57 28.47 -80.05
C GLY A 546 -98.56 27.76 -81.41
N GLU A 547 -98.77 28.50 -82.50
CA GLU A 547 -99.11 27.90 -83.80
C GLU A 547 -97.97 27.06 -84.45
N ALA A 548 -96.72 27.22 -84.01
CA ALA A 548 -95.59 26.41 -84.49
C ALA A 548 -95.65 24.94 -84.00
N LEU A 549 -95.75 24.74 -82.68
CA LEU A 549 -95.68 23.39 -82.06
C LEU A 549 -96.91 22.51 -82.35
N ALA A 550 -98.03 23.09 -82.76
CA ALA A 550 -99.19 22.33 -83.24
C ALA A 550 -98.95 21.60 -84.58
N SER A 551 -97.88 21.93 -85.32
CA SER A 551 -97.61 21.41 -86.67
C SER A 551 -96.76 20.12 -86.71
N THR A 552 -96.09 19.75 -85.61
CA THR A 552 -95.09 18.66 -85.60
C THR A 552 -95.63 17.30 -85.10
N GLY A 553 -96.79 17.27 -84.44
CA GLY A 553 -97.48 16.03 -84.07
C GLY A 553 -96.82 15.20 -82.96
N ILE A 554 -95.94 15.80 -82.15
CA ILE A 554 -95.23 15.12 -81.05
C ILE A 554 -96.06 15.16 -79.75
N GLU A 555 -96.11 14.06 -79.02
CA GLU A 555 -96.86 13.96 -77.76
C GLU A 555 -96.20 14.75 -76.60
N TRP A 556 -97.05 15.34 -75.75
CA TRP A 556 -96.68 16.26 -74.67
C TRP A 556 -95.66 15.67 -73.67
N GLU A 557 -95.76 14.37 -73.39
CA GLU A 557 -94.89 13.68 -72.44
C GLU A 557 -93.44 13.54 -72.96
N LEU A 558 -93.23 13.55 -74.28
CA LEU A 558 -91.90 13.42 -74.88
C LEU A 558 -91.11 14.75 -74.78
N LEU A 559 -91.79 15.88 -74.95
CA LEU A 559 -91.21 17.22 -74.79
C LEU A 559 -90.72 17.46 -73.35
N GLY A 560 -91.50 17.04 -72.36
CA GLY A 560 -91.13 17.14 -70.94
C GLY A 560 -89.88 16.34 -70.56
N GLN A 561 -89.65 15.18 -71.20
CA GLN A 561 -88.46 14.37 -70.95
C GLN A 561 -87.18 14.98 -71.55
N ILE A 562 -87.28 15.62 -72.73
CA ILE A 562 -86.13 16.25 -73.40
C ILE A 562 -85.60 17.44 -72.58
N ALA A 563 -86.49 18.29 -72.06
CA ALA A 563 -86.11 19.41 -71.19
C ALA A 563 -85.38 18.95 -69.92
N HIS A 564 -85.80 17.82 -69.33
CA HIS A 564 -85.19 17.28 -68.11
C HIS A 564 -83.75 16.77 -68.34
N CYS A 565 -83.44 16.28 -69.55
CA CYS A 565 -82.07 15.85 -69.92
C CYS A 565 -81.11 17.03 -70.10
N ALA A 566 -81.58 18.20 -70.58
CA ALA A 566 -80.73 19.37 -70.78
C ALA A 566 -80.22 19.95 -69.45
N ALA A 567 -81.13 20.18 -68.50
CA ALA A 567 -80.78 20.71 -67.17
C ALA A 567 -79.85 19.78 -66.36
N ALA A 568 -79.88 18.47 -66.64
CA ALA A 568 -78.96 17.51 -66.02
C ALA A 568 -77.51 17.64 -66.52
N MET A 569 -77.29 18.09 -67.77
CA MET A 569 -75.94 18.27 -68.32
C MET A 569 -75.28 19.57 -67.84
N GLU A 570 -76.04 20.65 -67.70
CA GLU A 570 -75.51 21.94 -67.25
C GLU A 570 -74.95 21.89 -65.81
N ASN A 571 -75.66 21.22 -64.90
CA ASN A 571 -75.17 21.00 -63.54
C ASN A 571 -73.86 20.19 -63.49
N PHE A 572 -73.71 19.19 -64.37
CA PHE A 572 -72.50 18.37 -64.45
C PHE A 572 -71.27 19.14 -64.94
N VAL A 573 -71.45 20.17 -65.76
CA VAL A 573 -70.37 21.08 -66.18
C VAL A 573 -69.94 21.96 -65.00
N ASN A 574 -70.90 22.52 -64.25
CA ASN A 574 -70.60 23.41 -63.11
C ASN A 574 -69.85 22.68 -61.97
N GLU A 575 -70.20 21.42 -61.66
CA GLU A 575 -69.44 20.63 -60.67
C GLU A 575 -67.99 20.35 -61.12
N ALA A 576 -67.77 20.14 -62.43
CA ALA A 576 -66.44 19.86 -62.98
C ALA A 576 -65.49 21.09 -62.93
N GLU A 577 -66.01 22.31 -63.13
CA GLU A 577 -65.19 23.52 -63.01
C GLU A 577 -64.79 23.84 -61.55
N GLU A 578 -65.62 23.47 -60.57
CA GLU A 578 -65.31 23.65 -59.15
C GLU A 578 -64.28 22.63 -58.64
N GLU A 579 -64.36 21.36 -59.08
CA GLU A 579 -63.31 20.35 -58.87
C GLU A 579 -61.96 20.82 -59.45
N HIS A 580 -61.95 21.40 -60.65
CA HIS A 580 -60.72 21.89 -61.29
C HIS A 580 -60.05 23.03 -60.49
N HIS A 581 -60.83 23.97 -59.94
CA HIS A 581 -60.31 25.01 -59.04
C HIS A 581 -59.71 24.42 -57.75
N LYS A 582 -60.41 23.46 -57.12
CA LYS A 582 -59.92 22.77 -55.90
C LYS A 582 -58.68 21.91 -56.15
N TRP A 583 -58.44 21.46 -57.39
CA TRP A 583 -57.18 20.82 -57.76
C TRP A 583 -56.05 21.84 -57.92
N LYS A 584 -56.28 22.90 -58.71
CA LYS A 584 -55.28 23.94 -59.01
C LYS A 584 -54.73 24.59 -57.73
N GLN A 585 -55.59 24.92 -56.78
CA GLN A 585 -55.20 25.61 -55.54
C GLN A 585 -54.23 24.77 -54.68
N ARG A 586 -54.42 23.45 -54.60
CA ARG A 586 -53.49 22.54 -53.89
C ARG A 586 -52.13 22.46 -54.57
N VAL A 587 -52.07 22.47 -55.90
CA VAL A 587 -50.80 22.45 -56.65
C VAL A 587 -50.00 23.74 -56.42
N GLU A 588 -50.67 24.89 -56.33
CA GLU A 588 -50.01 26.17 -56.00
C GLU A 588 -49.49 26.22 -54.55
N GLU A 589 -50.18 25.56 -53.60
CA GLU A 589 -49.71 25.37 -52.21
C GLU A 589 -48.51 24.40 -52.12
N GLU A 590 -48.56 23.24 -52.79
CA GLU A 590 -47.46 22.26 -52.81
C GLU A 590 -46.17 22.85 -53.43
N ILE A 591 -46.29 23.60 -54.53
CA ILE A 591 -45.16 24.31 -55.16
C ILE A 591 -44.60 25.37 -54.21
N SER A 592 -45.46 26.08 -53.46
CA SER A 592 -45.03 27.08 -52.48
C SER A 592 -44.24 26.45 -51.32
N SER A 593 -44.67 25.27 -50.83
CA SER A 593 -43.93 24.51 -49.81
C SER A 593 -42.56 24.05 -50.35
N ALA A 594 -42.52 23.45 -51.54
CA ALA A 594 -41.29 22.94 -52.13
C ALA A 594 -40.24 24.03 -52.46
N ILE A 595 -40.67 25.29 -52.62
CA ILE A 595 -39.78 26.46 -52.76
C ILE A 595 -39.29 26.93 -51.38
N ALA A 596 -40.12 26.88 -50.35
CA ALA A 596 -39.74 27.25 -48.98
C ALA A 596 -38.68 26.28 -48.40
N ASP A 597 -38.88 24.97 -48.56
CA ASP A 597 -37.95 23.94 -48.08
C ASP A 597 -36.56 24.07 -48.77
N LYS A 598 -36.52 24.48 -50.04
CA LYS A 598 -35.29 24.74 -50.81
C LYS A 598 -34.60 26.08 -50.49
N LEU A 599 -35.14 26.88 -49.57
CA LEU A 599 -34.50 28.09 -49.03
C LEU A 599 -34.03 27.90 -47.58
N ALA A 600 -34.10 26.67 -47.05
CA ALA A 600 -33.66 26.29 -45.71
C ALA A 600 -32.43 25.34 -45.68
N GLU A 601 -31.92 24.92 -46.85
CA GLU A 601 -30.63 24.23 -47.05
C GLU A 601 -29.54 25.20 -47.53
#